data_AF-A0A1F9LJV5-F1
#
_entry.id   AF-A0A1F9LJV5-F1
#
_cell.length_a   1.000
_cell.length_b   1.000
_cell.length_c   1.000
_cell.angle_alpha   90.00
_cell.angle_beta   90.00
_cell.angle_gamma   90.00
#
_symmetry.space_group_name_H-M   'P 1'
#
loop_
_entity.id
_entity.type
_entity.pdbx_description
1 polymer ?
#
loop_
_entity_poly.entity_id
_entity_poly.type
_entity_poly.pdbx_seq_one_letter_code
_entity_poly.pdbx_strand_id
1 'polypeptide(L)'
;MTNSILPALIFMIGGFLIPFFKGRAKSVYMMLIPVVGFINLINIPLGDHFLVNFSDFKLVLLHIDRLSLLFGYIYHIIALITVIYILNFKNDVEYVAGFSMPVRPWGRF
;
A
#
# COMPACT_ATOMS: atom_id res chain seq x y z
N MET A 1 4.86 -18.72 -20.47
CA MET A 1 5.43 -18.69 -19.11
C MET A 1 5.79 -17.25 -18.78
N THR A 2 4.83 -16.48 -18.27
CA THR A 2 5.09 -15.11 -17.79
C THR A 2 5.09 -15.17 -16.27
N ASN A 3 6.25 -14.98 -15.65
CA ASN A 3 6.37 -14.82 -14.19
C ASN A 3 5.79 -13.46 -13.80
N SER A 4 4.47 -13.36 -13.76
CA SER A 4 3.75 -12.15 -13.35
C SER A 4 3.76 -12.06 -11.82
N ILE A 5 4.72 -11.34 -11.25
CA ILE A 5 4.78 -11.09 -9.80
C ILE A 5 3.46 -10.46 -9.36
N LEU A 6 2.85 -10.96 -8.28
CA LEU A 6 1.62 -10.39 -7.75
C LEU A 6 1.90 -8.92 -7.34
N PRO A 7 1.10 -7.94 -7.81
CA PRO A 7 1.25 -6.54 -7.39
C PRO A 7 1.20 -6.39 -5.86
N ALA A 8 0.36 -7.19 -5.20
CA ALA A 8 0.25 -7.22 -3.74
C ALA A 8 1.56 -7.61 -3.04
N LEU A 9 2.36 -8.51 -3.64
CA LEU A 9 3.67 -8.90 -3.09
C LEU A 9 4.66 -7.73 -3.09
N ILE A 10 4.60 -6.85 -4.10
CA ILE A 10 5.44 -5.65 -4.18
C ILE A 10 5.11 -4.70 -3.01
N PHE A 11 3.83 -4.49 -2.72
CA PHE A 11 3.43 -3.68 -1.56
C PHE A 11 3.76 -4.34 -0.22
N MET A 12 3.60 -5.66 -0.12
CA MET A 12 3.88 -6.40 1.11
C MET A 12 5.37 -6.38 1.46
N ILE A 13 6.23 -6.73 0.49
CA ILE A 13 7.69 -6.72 0.66
C ILE A 13 8.19 -5.28 0.77
N GLY A 14 7.73 -4.38 -0.10
CA GLY A 14 8.10 -2.97 -0.08
C GLY A 14 7.75 -2.32 1.26
N GLY A 15 6.57 -2.61 1.81
CA GLY A 15 6.14 -2.18 3.14
C GLY A 15 7.05 -2.68 4.26
N PHE A 16 7.46 -3.95 4.20
CA PHE A 16 8.36 -4.53 5.19
C PHE A 16 9.76 -3.90 5.18
N LEU A 17 10.22 -3.37 4.04
CA LEU A 17 11.53 -2.72 3.92
C LEU A 17 11.52 -1.24 4.39
N ILE A 18 10.36 -0.62 4.58
CA ILE A 18 10.21 0.78 5.04
C ILE A 18 11.02 1.11 6.32
N PRO A 19 10.97 0.34 7.43
CA PRO A 19 11.64 0.71 8.68
C PRO A 19 13.16 0.76 8.58
N PHE A 20 13.75 0.14 7.55
CA PHE A 20 15.20 0.14 7.34
C PHE A 20 15.72 1.46 6.76
N PHE A 21 14.85 2.30 6.17
CA PHE A 21 15.23 3.58 5.60
C PHE A 21 14.93 4.76 6.55
N LYS A 22 15.81 5.78 6.58
CA LYS A 22 15.66 6.97 7.42
C LYS A 22 15.70 8.27 6.60
N GLY A 23 15.06 9.32 7.11
CA GLY A 23 15.11 10.67 6.55
C GLY A 23 14.51 10.79 5.14
N ARG A 24 15.19 11.52 4.26
CA ARG A 24 14.73 11.78 2.87
C ARG A 24 14.67 10.50 2.02
N ALA A 25 15.55 9.53 2.26
CA ALA A 25 15.55 8.26 1.53
C ALA A 25 14.27 7.45 1.77
N LYS A 26 13.75 7.46 3.01
CA LYS A 26 12.47 6.82 3.34
C LYS A 26 11.31 7.43 2.56
N SER A 27 11.30 8.76 2.43
CA SER A 27 10.26 9.48 1.69
C SER A 27 10.21 9.09 0.21
N VAL A 28 11.38 9.10 -0.45
CA VAL A 28 11.49 8.68 -1.85
C VAL A 28 11.10 7.20 -2.01
N TYR A 29 11.58 6.33 -1.11
CA TYR A 29 11.26 4.91 -1.15
C TYR A 29 9.76 4.63 -1.01
N MET A 30 9.09 5.30 -0.06
CA MET A 30 7.64 5.17 0.15
C MET A 30 6.84 5.59 -1.09
N MET A 31 7.28 6.60 -1.84
CA MET A 31 6.66 6.99 -3.12
C MET A 31 6.95 5.99 -4.25
N LEU A 32 8.15 5.39 -4.27
CA LEU A 32 8.52 4.43 -5.31
C LEU A 32 7.70 3.13 -5.23
N ILE A 33 7.32 2.66 -4.04
CA ILE A 33 6.52 1.43 -3.87
C ILE A 33 5.24 1.45 -4.73
N PRO A 34 4.33 2.45 -4.58
CA PRO A 34 3.11 2.48 -5.38
C PRO A 34 3.37 2.73 -6.87
N VAL A 35 4.43 3.46 -7.24
CA VAL A 35 4.77 3.66 -8.66
C VAL A 35 5.22 2.36 -9.32
N VAL A 36 6.11 1.61 -8.67
CA VAL A 36 6.60 0.32 -9.18
C VAL A 36 5.47 -0.71 -9.22
N GLY A 37 4.62 -0.74 -8.18
CA GLY A 37 3.42 -1.57 -8.16
C GLY A 37 2.48 -1.26 -9.34
N PHE A 38 2.30 0.02 -9.67
CA PHE A 38 1.41 0.45 -10.74
C PHE A 38 1.92 0.05 -12.12
N ILE A 39 3.23 0.22 -12.35
CA ILE A 39 3.88 -0.25 -13.57
C ILE A 39 3.73 -1.76 -13.69
N ASN A 40 3.95 -2.51 -12.61
CA ASN A 40 3.74 -3.95 -12.60
C ASN A 40 2.29 -4.30 -12.96
N LEU A 41 1.30 -3.64 -12.36
CA LEU A 41 -0.13 -3.87 -12.61
C LEU A 41 -0.51 -3.72 -14.11
N ILE A 42 -0.03 -2.67 -14.79
CA ILE A 42 -0.33 -2.43 -16.21
C ILE A 42 0.28 -3.51 -17.12
N ASN A 43 1.41 -4.09 -16.72
CA ASN A 43 2.12 -5.08 -17.52
C ASN A 43 1.57 -6.51 -17.37
N ILE A 44 0.61 -6.75 -16.46
CA ILE A 44 0.08 -8.10 -16.28
C ILE A 44 -1.06 -8.37 -17.27
N PRO A 45 -0.95 -9.42 -18.11
CA PRO A 45 -2.03 -9.78 -19.02
C PRO A 45 -3.22 -10.38 -18.27
N LEU A 46 -4.43 -10.23 -18.82
CA LEU A 46 -5.63 -10.85 -18.25
C LEU A 46 -5.55 -12.38 -18.31
N GLY A 47 -6.12 -13.04 -17.31
CA GLY A 47 -6.23 -14.49 -17.21
C GLY A 47 -5.75 -15.08 -15.89
N ASP A 48 -5.63 -16.41 -15.87
CA ASP A 48 -5.13 -17.16 -14.73
C ASP A 48 -3.60 -17.19 -14.71
N HIS A 49 -3.04 -16.80 -13.58
CA HIS A 49 -1.63 -16.80 -13.26
C HIS A 49 -1.40 -17.63 -12.00
N PHE A 50 -0.21 -18.23 -11.87
CA PHE A 50 0.15 -19.06 -10.72
C PHE A 50 -0.85 -20.20 -10.45
N LEU A 51 -0.92 -21.13 -11.41
CA LEU A 51 -1.65 -22.37 -11.27
C LEU A 51 -0.80 -23.36 -10.46
N VAL A 52 -1.32 -23.77 -9.31
CA VAL A 52 -0.72 -24.83 -8.50
C VAL A 52 -1.66 -26.02 -8.51
N ASN A 53 -1.19 -27.14 -9.07
CA ASN A 53 -1.92 -28.40 -8.97
C ASN A 53 -1.64 -29.00 -7.60
N PHE A 54 -2.68 -29.15 -6.79
CA PHE A 54 -2.60 -29.79 -5.48
C PHE A 54 -3.55 -30.99 -5.43
N SER A 55 -2.96 -32.19 -5.44
CA SER A 55 -3.69 -33.45 -5.62
C SER A 55 -4.60 -33.38 -6.86
N ASP A 56 -5.92 -33.48 -6.69
CA ASP A 56 -6.91 -33.43 -7.77
C ASP A 56 -7.50 -32.02 -8.01
N PHE A 57 -7.08 -31.02 -7.20
CA PHE A 57 -7.55 -29.65 -7.33
C PHE A 57 -6.55 -28.77 -8.08
N LYS A 58 -7.07 -27.96 -9.00
CA LYS A 58 -6.31 -26.88 -9.63
C LYS A 58 -6.55 -25.60 -8.84
N LEU A 59 -5.55 -25.17 -8.07
CA LEU A 59 -5.58 -23.90 -7.36
C LEU A 59 -5.13 -22.80 -8.29
N VAL A 60 -6.00 -21.84 -8.54
CA VAL A 60 -5.66 -20.57 -9.20
C VAL A 60 -5.29 -19.59 -8.10
N LEU A 61 -4.00 -19.28 -7.94
CA LEU A 61 -3.56 -18.35 -6.89
C LEU A 61 -3.70 -16.89 -7.31
N LEU A 62 -3.69 -16.60 -8.61
CA LEU A 62 -3.84 -15.26 -9.13
C LEU A 62 -4.74 -15.27 -10.36
N HIS A 63 -5.96 -14.79 -10.21
CA HIS A 63 -6.87 -14.54 -11.34
C HIS A 63 -6.92 -13.05 -11.63
N ILE A 64 -6.73 -12.64 -12.88
CA ILE A 64 -6.77 -11.23 -13.28
C ILE A 64 -7.87 -11.02 -14.31
N ASP A 65 -8.92 -10.33 -13.85
CA ASP A 65 -10.04 -9.89 -14.65
C ASP A 65 -10.15 -8.36 -14.67
N ARG A 66 -11.07 -7.84 -15.47
CA ARG A 66 -11.26 -6.38 -15.63
C ARG A 66 -11.69 -5.71 -14.32
N LEU A 67 -12.47 -6.41 -13.49
CA LEU A 67 -12.92 -5.88 -12.21
C LEU A 67 -11.75 -5.81 -11.21
N SER A 68 -10.92 -6.85 -11.13
CA SER A 68 -9.72 -6.82 -10.28
C SER A 68 -8.72 -5.75 -10.73
N LEU A 69 -8.57 -5.51 -12.04
CA LEU A 69 -7.74 -4.40 -12.53
C LEU A 69 -8.28 -3.03 -12.08
N LEU A 70 -9.60 -2.82 -12.13
CA LEU A 70 -10.22 -1.59 -11.64
C LEU A 70 -9.92 -1.36 -10.15
N PHE A 71 -10.12 -2.39 -9.33
CA PHE A 71 -9.77 -2.32 -7.91
C PHE A 71 -8.26 -2.11 -7.70
N GLY A 72 -7.43 -2.72 -8.53
CA GLY A 72 -5.98 -2.49 -8.56
C GLY A 72 -5.65 -1.03 -8.76
N TYR A 73 -6.24 -0.35 -9.76
CA TYR A 73 -6.00 1.07 -9.98
C TYR A 73 -6.45 1.94 -8.81
N ILE A 74 -7.64 1.69 -8.26
CA ILE A 74 -8.16 2.42 -7.09
C ILE A 74 -7.20 2.27 -5.90
N TYR A 75 -6.74 1.04 -5.63
CA TYR A 75 -5.79 0.78 -4.55
C TYR A 75 -4.49 1.57 -4.71
N HIS A 76 -3.93 1.64 -5.93
CA HIS A 76 -2.70 2.40 -6.18
C HIS A 76 -2.88 3.89 -5.97
N ILE A 77 -4.02 4.45 -6.39
CA ILE A 77 -4.33 5.88 -6.17
C ILE A 77 -4.44 6.16 -4.67
N ILE A 78 -5.18 5.35 -3.92
CA ILE A 78 -5.33 5.50 -2.47
C ILE A 78 -3.96 5.39 -1.80
N ALA A 79 -3.16 4.38 -2.14
CA ALA A 79 -1.84 4.17 -1.56
C ALA A 79 -0.91 5.36 -1.81
N LEU A 80 -0.92 5.94 -3.02
CA LEU A 80 -0.13 7.11 -3.35
C LEU A 80 -0.57 8.34 -2.52
N ILE A 81 -1.89 8.57 -2.40
CA ILE A 81 -2.44 9.64 -1.55
C ILE A 81 -2.05 9.43 -0.08
N THR A 82 -2.16 8.21 0.43
CA THR A 82 -1.77 7.87 1.81
C THR A 82 -0.29 8.14 2.05
N VAL A 83 0.59 7.77 1.12
CA VAL A 83 2.03 8.08 1.22
C VAL A 83 2.26 9.58 1.26
N ILE A 84 1.67 10.36 0.34
CA ILE A 84 1.78 11.82 0.34
C ILE A 84 1.30 12.40 1.69
N TYR A 85 0.16 11.94 2.18
CA TYR A 85 -0.41 12.41 3.45
C TYR A 85 0.52 12.13 4.63
N ILE A 86 1.00 10.89 4.78
CA ILE A 86 1.91 10.48 5.85
C ILE A 86 3.21 11.29 5.82
N LEU A 87 3.74 11.60 4.63
CA LEU A 87 4.97 12.39 4.50
C LEU A 87 4.79 13.86 4.89
N ASN A 88 3.58 14.40 4.78
CA ASN A 88 3.24 15.74 5.23
C ASN A 88 2.85 15.79 6.71
N PHE A 89 2.44 14.66 7.30
CA PHE A 89 2.06 14.57 8.71
C PHE A 89 3.31 14.51 9.61
N LYS A 90 3.83 15.68 9.97
CA LYS A 90 4.85 15.85 11.02
C LYS A 90 4.24 16.67 12.14
N ASN A 91 3.51 16.08 13.08
CA ASN A 91 3.20 16.77 14.32
C ASN A 91 2.90 15.78 15.45
N ASP A 92 3.95 15.41 16.19
CA ASP A 92 3.81 14.80 17.53
C ASP A 92 3.08 15.75 18.52
N VAL A 93 3.01 17.03 18.18
CA VAL A 93 2.34 18.10 18.94
C VAL A 93 0.83 17.89 19.05
N GLU A 94 0.18 17.23 18.09
CA GLU A 94 -1.26 16.93 18.18
C GLU A 94 -1.53 15.83 19.23
N TYR A 95 -0.65 14.84 19.35
CA TYR A 95 -0.74 13.82 20.40
C TYR A 95 -0.48 14.42 21.78
N VAL A 96 0.52 15.29 21.90
CA VAL A 96 0.82 16.00 23.15
C VAL A 96 -0.32 16.95 23.52
N ALA A 97 -0.90 17.68 22.57
CA ALA A 97 -2.02 18.58 22.85
C ALA A 97 -3.29 17.82 23.27
N GLY A 98 -3.63 16.71 22.62
CA GLY A 98 -4.77 15.87 23.01
C GLY A 98 -4.60 15.25 24.40
N PHE A 99 -3.37 14.86 24.76
CA PHE A 99 -3.09 14.24 26.06
C PHE A 99 -2.84 15.26 27.18
N SER A 100 -2.32 16.44 26.84
CA SER A 100 -1.98 17.52 27.77
C SER A 100 -3.09 18.53 27.96
N MET A 101 -4.18 18.51 27.17
CA MET A 101 -5.31 19.42 27.39
C MET A 101 -5.96 19.11 28.75
N PRO A 102 -5.84 20.01 29.75
CA PRO A 102 -6.63 19.86 30.95
C PRO A 102 -8.09 20.00 30.54
N VAL A 103 -8.90 18.99 30.84
CA VAL A 103 -10.36 19.06 30.70
C VAL A 103 -10.81 20.27 31.51
N ARG A 104 -11.07 21.39 30.81
CA ARG A 104 -11.59 22.59 31.46
C ARG A 104 -12.98 22.23 31.98
N PRO A 105 -13.25 22.38 33.29
CA PRO A 105 -14.59 22.18 33.80
C PRO A 105 -15.50 23.21 33.13
N TRP A 106 -16.62 22.74 32.58
CA TRP A 106 -17.60 23.60 31.94
C TRP A 106 -18.07 24.69 32.91
N GLY A 107 -17.93 25.95 32.51
CA GLY A 107 -18.52 27.08 33.21
C GLY A 107 -17.59 28.28 33.35
N ARG A 108 -17.53 29.09 32.29
CA ARG A 108 -17.62 30.57 32.29
C ARG A 108 -17.12 31.09 30.94
N PHE A 109 -18.07 31.60 30.16
CA PHE A 109 -17.82 32.67 29.20
C PHE A 109 -17.59 33.97 29.96
#